data_AF-A0A095TLR2-F1
#
_entry.id   AF-A0A095TLR2-F1
#
_cell.length_a   1.000
_cell.length_b   1.000
_cell.length_c   1.000
_cell.angle_alpha   90.00
_cell.angle_beta   90.00
_cell.angle_gamma   90.00
#
_symmetry.space_group_name_H-M   'P 1'
#
loop_
_entity.id
_entity.type
_entity.pdbx_description
1 polymer ?
#
loop_
_entity_poly.entity_id
_entity_poly.type
_entity_poly.pdbx_seq_one_letter_code
_entity_poly.pdbx_strand_id
1 'polypeptide(L)'
;MKRQKYPASIVKVGAVLYRAHGYEYDGRIKVDVDEWIVRSIQRKRGAKSRFGMTLPRSLQEDAVYVNVTERVQGITWGKRSSKHGDVGWLKSISQEFRDQFKVGEDLPPGLYTTKLAALKYALATELESVKWYENKLKEKLPVDERQECEEELGEVRRVITALKTRITKARKTK
;
A
#
# COMPACT_ATOMS: atom_id res chain seq x y z
N MET A 1 7.95 9.46 7.71
CA MET A 1 8.24 10.05 6.34
C MET A 1 7.00 10.72 5.76
N LYS A 2 7.11 11.83 5.02
CA LYS A 2 5.93 12.57 4.48
C LYS A 2 5.24 11.80 3.34
N ARG A 3 3.91 11.97 3.24
CA ARG A 3 3.10 11.44 2.12
C ARG A 3 3.53 12.10 0.81
N GLN A 4 3.38 11.38 -0.30
CA GLN A 4 3.68 11.93 -1.62
C GLN A 4 2.50 12.79 -2.10
N LYS A 5 2.78 14.03 -2.51
CA LYS A 5 1.78 14.89 -3.17
C LYS A 5 1.23 14.25 -4.44
N TYR A 6 -0.06 14.44 -4.71
CA TYR A 6 -0.74 13.90 -5.89
C TYR A 6 0.00 14.26 -7.20
N PRO A 7 0.58 13.29 -7.92
CA PRO A 7 1.25 13.55 -9.18
C PRO A 7 0.27 13.38 -10.35
N ALA A 8 -0.43 14.46 -10.70
CA ALA A 8 -1.50 14.44 -11.72
C ALA A 8 -1.04 13.95 -13.12
N SER A 9 0.23 14.15 -13.46
CA SER A 9 0.80 13.65 -14.73
C SER A 9 0.99 12.13 -14.76
N ILE A 10 1.17 11.50 -13.59
CA ILE A 10 1.48 10.07 -13.43
C ILE A 10 0.21 9.27 -13.14
N VAL A 11 -0.65 9.76 -12.25
CA VAL A 11 -1.87 9.04 -11.82
C VAL A 11 -2.94 9.12 -12.91
N LYS A 12 -2.91 8.14 -13.80
CA LYS A 12 -3.87 7.91 -14.89
C LYS A 12 -4.38 6.47 -14.82
N VAL A 13 -5.49 6.17 -15.50
CA VAL A 13 -6.00 4.79 -15.58
C VAL A 13 -4.92 3.88 -16.18
N GLY A 14 -4.65 2.75 -15.53
CA GLY A 14 -3.57 1.83 -15.88
C GLY A 14 -2.20 2.15 -15.27
N ALA A 15 -2.04 3.30 -14.60
CA ALA A 15 -0.80 3.62 -13.90
C ALA A 15 -0.55 2.64 -12.75
N VAL A 16 0.73 2.32 -12.52
CA VAL A 16 1.19 1.44 -11.45
C VAL A 16 1.77 2.29 -10.32
N LEU A 17 1.21 2.12 -9.14
CA LEU A 17 1.73 2.62 -7.87
C LEU A 17 2.33 1.45 -7.10
N TYR A 18 3.18 1.77 -6.13
CA TYR A 18 3.94 0.80 -5.38
C TYR A 18 3.72 0.99 -3.90
N ARG A 19 3.53 -0.13 -3.20
CA ARG A 19 3.63 -0.24 -1.75
C ARG A 19 4.77 -1.19 -1.44
N ALA A 20 5.46 -0.98 -0.34
CA ALA A 20 6.51 -1.88 0.10
C ALA A 20 6.33 -2.19 1.56
N HIS A 21 6.64 -3.42 1.94
CA HIS A 21 6.61 -3.88 3.31
C HIS A 21 7.65 -4.99 3.49
N GLY A 22 8.15 -5.14 4.71
CA GLY A 22 9.04 -6.23 5.06
C GLY A 22 8.46 -6.99 6.23
N TYR A 23 8.65 -8.30 6.24
CA TYR A 23 8.10 -9.18 7.27
C TYR A 23 8.99 -10.40 7.43
N GLU A 24 8.89 -11.03 8.60
CA GLU A 24 9.46 -12.34 8.83
C GLU A 24 8.39 -13.41 8.61
N TYR A 25 8.74 -14.46 7.88
CA TYR A 25 7.88 -15.62 7.71
C TYR A 25 8.75 -16.87 7.76
N ASP A 26 8.47 -17.75 8.72
CA ASP A 26 9.17 -19.03 8.90
C ASP A 26 10.70 -18.84 9.04
N GLY A 27 11.11 -17.92 9.91
CA GLY A 27 12.52 -17.59 10.17
C GLY A 27 13.24 -16.88 9.01
N ARG A 28 12.53 -16.52 7.94
CA ARG A 28 13.11 -15.84 6.78
C ARG A 28 12.53 -14.44 6.63
N ILE A 29 13.43 -13.47 6.48
CA ILE A 29 13.05 -12.09 6.19
C ILE A 29 12.73 -11.94 4.70
N LYS A 30 11.55 -11.41 4.41
CA LYS A 30 11.09 -11.05 3.08
C LYS A 30 10.84 -9.56 2.99
N VAL A 31 11.04 -9.01 1.79
CA VAL A 31 10.76 -7.62 1.45
C VAL A 31 10.04 -7.62 0.12
N ASP A 32 8.74 -7.34 0.18
CA ASP A 32 7.85 -7.32 -0.96
C ASP A 32 7.54 -5.90 -1.39
N VAL A 33 7.32 -5.74 -2.69
CA VAL A 33 6.94 -4.47 -3.32
C VAL A 33 5.72 -4.72 -4.17
N ASP A 34 4.56 -4.45 -3.60
CA ASP A 34 3.27 -4.71 -4.19
C ASP A 34 2.94 -3.65 -5.24
N GLU A 35 2.27 -4.09 -6.30
CA GLU A 35 1.90 -3.25 -7.42
C GLU A 35 0.41 -2.95 -7.38
N TRP A 36 0.09 -1.68 -7.20
CA TRP A 36 -1.27 -1.16 -7.07
C TRP A 36 -1.64 -0.44 -8.36
N ILE A 37 -2.57 -0.99 -9.13
CA ILE A 37 -2.92 -0.49 -10.45
C ILE A 37 -4.17 0.38 -10.35
N VAL A 38 -4.11 1.57 -10.96
CA VAL A 38 -5.27 2.46 -11.09
C VAL A 38 -6.29 1.84 -12.04
N ARG A 39 -7.43 1.41 -11.49
CA ARG A 39 -8.53 0.78 -12.23
C ARG A 39 -9.46 1.79 -12.87
N SER A 40 -9.78 2.85 -12.14
CA SER A 40 -10.70 3.89 -12.60
C SER A 40 -10.49 5.18 -11.84
N ILE A 41 -10.65 6.30 -12.54
CA ILE A 41 -10.69 7.64 -11.95
C ILE A 41 -12.09 8.19 -12.25
N GLN A 42 -12.94 8.26 -11.24
CA GLN A 42 -14.35 8.60 -11.42
C GLN A 42 -14.94 9.22 -10.16
N ARG A 43 -16.05 9.95 -10.32
CA ARG A 43 -16.83 10.44 -9.18
C ARG A 43 -17.41 9.26 -8.40
N LYS A 44 -17.69 9.48 -7.12
CA LYS A 44 -18.35 8.48 -6.28
C LYS A 44 -19.71 8.09 -6.88
N ARG A 45 -20.04 6.80 -6.86
CA ARG A 45 -21.35 6.32 -7.32
C ARG A 45 -22.44 6.96 -6.45
N GLY A 46 -23.50 7.48 -7.07
CA GLY A 46 -24.56 8.21 -6.37
C GLY A 46 -24.22 9.66 -6.01
N ALA A 47 -23.08 10.19 -6.46
CA ALA A 47 -22.69 11.58 -6.21
C ALA A 47 -23.67 12.63 -6.77
N LYS A 48 -24.42 12.28 -7.82
CA LYS A 48 -25.40 13.15 -8.48
C LYS A 48 -26.84 12.72 -8.29
N SER A 49 -27.07 11.53 -7.75
CA SER A 49 -28.42 10.97 -7.60
C SER A 49 -28.51 10.04 -6.40
N ARG A 50 -29.63 10.14 -5.69
CA ARG A 50 -29.95 9.30 -4.53
C ARG A 50 -31.35 8.71 -4.74
N PHE A 51 -31.48 7.39 -4.58
CA PHE A 51 -32.74 6.66 -4.83
C PHE A 51 -33.38 6.95 -6.21
N GLY A 52 -32.55 7.07 -7.26
CA GLY A 52 -33.04 7.33 -8.62
C GLY A 52 -33.41 8.79 -8.91
N MET A 53 -33.38 9.68 -7.92
CA MET A 53 -33.64 11.11 -8.11
C MET A 53 -32.34 11.91 -8.19
N THR A 54 -32.25 12.84 -9.14
CA THR A 54 -31.12 13.77 -9.27
C THR A 54 -31.08 14.72 -8.08
N LEU A 55 -29.92 14.84 -7.45
CA LEU A 55 -29.72 15.73 -6.31
C LEU A 55 -29.64 17.20 -6.77
N PRO A 56 -30.19 18.16 -6.01
CA PRO A 56 -29.92 19.58 -6.18
C PRO A 56 -28.42 19.86 -6.19
N ARG A 57 -27.96 20.85 -6.97
CA ARG A 57 -26.52 21.14 -7.16
C ARG A 57 -25.77 21.37 -5.84
N SER A 58 -26.42 21.98 -4.85
CA SER A 58 -25.86 22.20 -3.51
C SER A 58 -25.55 20.91 -2.73
N LEU A 59 -26.19 19.80 -3.09
CA LEU A 59 -26.03 18.49 -2.45
C LEU A 59 -25.22 17.51 -3.31
N GLN A 60 -24.75 17.93 -4.50
CA GLN A 60 -23.95 17.07 -5.37
C GLN A 60 -22.50 17.03 -4.87
N GLU A 61 -21.93 15.82 -4.82
CA GLU A 61 -20.52 15.63 -4.47
C GLU A 61 -19.67 15.60 -5.75
N ASP A 62 -18.95 16.68 -6.04
CA ASP A 62 -18.10 16.76 -7.24
C ASP A 62 -16.72 16.12 -7.08
N ALA A 63 -16.44 15.52 -5.91
CA ALA A 63 -15.18 14.86 -5.65
C ALA A 63 -14.94 13.68 -6.61
N VAL A 64 -13.74 13.64 -7.18
CA VAL A 64 -13.27 12.58 -8.06
C VAL A 64 -12.33 11.67 -7.28
N TYR A 65 -12.52 10.37 -7.41
CA TYR A 65 -11.75 9.37 -6.69
C TYR A 65 -10.96 8.48 -7.65
N VAL A 66 -9.73 8.18 -7.25
CA VAL A 66 -8.87 7.18 -7.86
C VAL A 66 -9.13 5.86 -7.15
N ASN A 67 -9.52 4.84 -7.90
CA ASN A 67 -9.72 3.48 -7.40
C ASN A 67 -8.54 2.64 -7.84
N VAL A 68 -7.82 2.07 -6.88
CA VAL A 68 -6.67 1.22 -7.13
C VAL A 68 -6.95 -0.21 -6.69
N THR A 69 -6.28 -1.16 -7.32
CA THR A 69 -6.36 -2.57 -6.94
C THR A 69 -4.98 -3.17 -6.96
N GLU A 70 -4.66 -3.88 -5.90
CA GLU A 70 -3.41 -4.62 -5.77
C GLU A 70 -3.37 -5.77 -6.77
N ARG A 71 -2.28 -5.89 -7.51
CA ARG A 71 -2.04 -6.96 -8.47
C ARG A 71 -1.29 -8.11 -7.79
N VAL A 72 -2.02 -9.16 -7.47
CA VAL A 72 -1.50 -10.39 -6.85
C VAL A 72 -1.86 -11.58 -7.74
N GLN A 73 -0.84 -12.32 -8.18
CA GLN A 73 -1.01 -13.46 -9.07
C GLN A 73 -1.80 -14.58 -8.38
N GLY A 74 -2.79 -15.12 -9.07
CA GLY A 74 -3.67 -16.18 -8.55
C GLY A 74 -4.78 -15.69 -7.61
N ILE A 75 -4.69 -14.46 -7.09
CA ILE A 75 -5.66 -13.90 -6.15
C ILE A 75 -6.51 -12.80 -6.80
N THR A 76 -5.87 -11.74 -7.31
CA THR A 76 -6.58 -10.64 -7.98
C THR A 76 -6.34 -10.61 -9.48
N TRP A 77 -5.24 -11.21 -9.93
CA TRP A 77 -4.83 -11.28 -11.33
C TRP A 77 -4.50 -12.71 -11.74
N GLY A 78 -5.05 -13.19 -12.84
CA GLY A 78 -4.84 -14.56 -13.29
C GLY A 78 -5.61 -14.91 -14.56
N LYS A 79 -5.69 -16.21 -14.87
CA LYS A 79 -6.42 -16.69 -16.04
C LYS A 79 -7.93 -16.42 -15.88
N ARG A 80 -8.51 -15.71 -16.85
CA ARG A 80 -9.95 -15.40 -16.91
C ARG A 80 -10.77 -16.47 -17.61
N SER A 81 -10.12 -17.24 -18.49
CA SER A 81 -10.72 -18.34 -19.23
C SER A 81 -9.77 -19.53 -19.21
N SER A 82 -10.32 -20.74 -19.00
CA SER A 82 -9.58 -21.98 -19.15
C SER A 82 -9.31 -22.33 -20.62
N LYS A 83 -10.05 -21.73 -21.56
CA LYS A 83 -10.02 -22.09 -22.98
C LYS A 83 -9.18 -21.15 -23.86
N HIS A 84 -9.09 -19.86 -23.51
CA HIS A 84 -8.53 -18.84 -24.42
C HIS A 84 -7.24 -18.19 -23.93
N GLY A 85 -6.64 -18.68 -22.84
CA GLY A 85 -5.36 -18.15 -22.35
C GLY A 85 -5.41 -16.71 -21.83
N ASP A 86 -6.58 -16.08 -21.79
CA ASP A 86 -6.75 -14.69 -21.35
C ASP A 86 -6.32 -14.52 -19.89
N VAL A 87 -5.40 -13.60 -19.64
CA VAL A 87 -4.96 -13.22 -18.29
C VAL A 87 -5.45 -11.82 -17.97
N GLY A 88 -6.00 -11.63 -16.77
CA GLY A 88 -6.48 -10.32 -16.33
C GLY A 88 -7.02 -10.32 -14.91
N TRP A 89 -7.75 -9.26 -14.58
CA TRP A 89 -8.43 -9.13 -13.28
C TRP A 89 -9.47 -10.25 -13.08
N LEU A 90 -9.42 -10.89 -11.93
CA LEU A 90 -10.45 -11.84 -11.49
C LEU A 90 -11.75 -11.09 -11.14
N LYS A 91 -12.89 -11.78 -11.21
CA LYS A 91 -14.22 -11.15 -11.14
C LYS A 91 -14.56 -10.59 -9.75
N SER A 92 -14.29 -11.38 -8.70
CA SER A 92 -14.64 -11.03 -7.32
C SER A 92 -13.36 -10.73 -6.55
N ILE A 93 -12.93 -9.47 -6.58
CA ILE A 93 -11.75 -9.02 -5.84
C ILE A 93 -12.20 -8.55 -4.45
N SER A 94 -11.61 -9.15 -3.41
CA SER A 94 -11.86 -8.80 -2.01
C SER A 94 -11.60 -7.31 -1.74
N GLN A 95 -12.20 -6.76 -0.69
CA GLN A 95 -11.97 -5.36 -0.31
C GLN A 95 -10.54 -5.12 0.18
N GLU A 96 -9.87 -6.13 0.72
CA GLU A 96 -8.49 -6.02 1.22
C GLU A 96 -7.48 -5.64 0.13
N PHE A 97 -7.74 -6.03 -1.13
CA PHE A 97 -6.90 -5.71 -2.29
C PHE A 97 -7.36 -4.47 -3.05
N ARG A 98 -8.28 -3.68 -2.47
CA ARG A 98 -8.84 -2.48 -3.10
C ARG A 98 -8.65 -1.29 -2.19
N ASP A 99 -8.25 -0.17 -2.77
CA ASP A 99 -8.11 1.09 -2.05
C ASP A 99 -8.64 2.26 -2.91
N GLN A 100 -8.98 3.36 -2.26
CA GLN A 100 -9.55 4.54 -2.89
C GLN A 100 -9.03 5.81 -2.22
N PHE A 101 -8.63 6.78 -3.05
CA PHE A 101 -8.23 8.10 -2.58
C PHE A 101 -8.71 9.20 -3.51
N LYS A 102 -8.79 10.42 -2.98
CA LYS A 102 -9.34 11.57 -3.70
C LYS A 102 -8.30 12.21 -4.62
N VAL A 103 -8.73 12.58 -5.83
CA VAL A 103 -7.88 13.29 -6.80
C VAL A 103 -7.45 14.63 -6.23
N GLY A 104 -6.16 14.94 -6.34
CA GLY A 104 -5.58 16.20 -5.88
C GLY A 104 -5.11 16.20 -4.42
N GLU A 105 -5.52 15.20 -3.62
CA GLU A 105 -5.01 15.00 -2.26
C GLU A 105 -3.75 14.13 -2.25
N ASP A 106 -2.92 14.24 -1.21
CA ASP A 106 -1.73 13.40 -1.05
C ASP A 106 -2.07 11.91 -1.19
N LEU A 107 -1.17 11.14 -1.80
CA LEU A 107 -1.32 9.70 -1.91
C LEU A 107 -1.46 9.06 -0.50
N PRO A 108 -2.21 7.95 -0.38
CA PRO A 108 -2.31 7.19 0.85
C PRO A 108 -0.93 6.85 1.45
N PRO A 109 -0.82 6.78 2.79
CA PRO A 109 0.39 6.30 3.45
C PRO A 109 0.88 4.97 2.86
N GLY A 110 2.16 4.91 2.49
CA GLY A 110 2.76 3.71 1.91
C GLY A 110 2.59 3.57 0.41
N LEU A 111 1.74 4.36 -0.25
CA LEU A 111 1.52 4.29 -1.70
C LEU A 111 2.33 5.37 -2.44
N TYR A 112 3.19 4.95 -3.35
CA TYR A 112 4.11 5.83 -4.06
C TYR A 112 4.20 5.52 -5.56
N THR A 113 4.57 6.52 -6.34
CA THR A 113 4.77 6.37 -7.80
C THR A 113 6.04 5.60 -8.19
N THR A 114 6.96 5.35 -7.26
CA THR A 114 8.21 4.64 -7.54
C THR A 114 8.51 3.60 -6.46
N LYS A 115 9.07 2.46 -6.87
CA LYS A 115 9.53 1.38 -5.96
C LYS A 115 10.50 1.90 -4.90
N LEU A 116 11.43 2.77 -5.29
CA LEU A 116 12.40 3.36 -4.37
C LEU A 116 11.75 4.22 -3.29
N ALA A 117 10.74 5.02 -3.63
CA ALA A 117 10.03 5.83 -2.66
C ALA A 117 9.21 4.96 -1.69
N ALA A 118 8.55 3.91 -2.19
CA ALA A 118 7.84 2.93 -1.37
C ALA A 118 8.77 2.23 -0.37
N LEU A 119 9.92 1.73 -0.84
CA LEU A 119 10.93 1.09 0.02
C LEU A 119 11.48 2.04 1.09
N LYS A 120 11.73 3.32 0.73
CA LYS A 120 12.18 4.33 1.70
C LYS A 120 11.12 4.62 2.76
N TYR A 121 9.85 4.62 2.38
CA TYR A 121 8.76 4.79 3.33
C TYR A 121 8.67 3.61 4.30
N ALA A 122 8.70 2.38 3.78
CA ALA A 122 8.71 1.17 4.61
C ALA A 122 9.86 1.20 5.62
N LEU A 123 11.08 1.55 5.17
CA LEU A 123 12.22 1.72 6.07
C LEU A 123 11.98 2.79 7.15
N ALA A 124 11.35 3.91 6.80
CA ALA A 124 11.05 4.96 7.77
C ALA A 124 10.02 4.50 8.80
N THR A 125 9.01 3.73 8.38
CA THR A 125 8.02 3.13 9.29
C THR A 125 8.68 2.16 10.26
N GLU A 126 9.52 1.23 9.79
CA GLU A 126 10.20 0.30 10.69
C GLU A 126 11.16 1.01 11.66
N LEU A 127 11.81 2.10 11.24
CA LEU A 127 12.63 2.92 12.14
C LEU A 127 11.77 3.65 13.20
N GLU A 128 10.53 4.02 12.89
CA GLU A 128 9.58 4.54 13.87
C GLU A 128 9.13 3.43 14.83
N SER A 129 8.89 2.20 14.35
CA SER A 129 8.60 1.03 15.18
C SER A 129 9.72 0.73 16.17
N VAL A 130 10.99 0.71 15.73
CA VAL A 130 12.15 0.52 16.62
C VAL A 130 12.15 1.53 17.77
N LYS A 131 11.91 2.82 17.47
CA LYS A 131 11.85 3.85 18.51
C LYS A 131 10.72 3.61 19.50
N TRP A 132 9.57 3.13 19.00
CA TRP A 132 8.45 2.80 19.86
C TRP A 132 8.79 1.64 20.81
N TYR A 133 9.36 0.55 20.30
CA TYR A 133 9.82 -0.57 21.13
C TYR A 133 10.90 -0.17 22.12
N GLU A 134 11.91 0.60 21.69
CA GLU A 134 12.99 1.09 22.56
C GLU A 134 12.48 2.01 23.67
N ASN A 135 11.39 2.75 23.44
CA ASN A 135 10.74 3.52 24.49
C ASN A 135 9.91 2.64 25.42
N LYS A 136 9.14 1.69 24.87
CA LYS A 136 8.33 0.76 25.64
C LYS A 136 9.20 -0.09 26.58
N LEU A 137 10.37 -0.53 26.13
CA LEU A 137 11.35 -1.30 26.93
C LEU A 137 12.01 -0.50 28.07
N LYS A 138 11.87 0.84 28.10
CA LYS A 138 12.31 1.66 29.25
C LYS A 138 11.27 1.69 30.37
N GLU A 139 10.02 1.36 30.06
CA GLU A 139 8.95 1.28 31.04
C GLU A 139 9.09 -0.01 31.86
N LYS A 140 8.46 -0.04 33.03
CA LYS A 140 8.45 -1.23 33.88
C LYS A 140 7.40 -2.22 33.36
N LEU A 141 7.80 -3.02 32.38
CA LEU A 141 6.96 -4.07 31.81
C LEU A 141 7.03 -5.36 32.65
N PRO A 142 5.95 -6.16 32.66
CA PRO A 142 6.01 -7.57 33.00
C PRO A 142 7.09 -8.33 32.20
N VAL A 143 7.58 -9.45 32.73
CA VAL A 143 8.70 -10.20 32.13
C VAL A 143 8.33 -10.78 30.76
N ASP A 144 7.12 -11.30 30.64
CA ASP A 144 6.50 -11.81 29.42
C ASP A 144 6.37 -10.71 28.35
N GLU A 145 5.73 -9.58 28.69
CA GLU A 145 5.59 -8.46 27.76
C GLU A 145 6.95 -7.89 27.30
N ARG A 146 7.93 -7.88 28.20
CA ARG A 146 9.29 -7.45 27.88
C ARG A 146 9.95 -8.39 26.88
N GLN A 147 9.83 -9.70 27.09
CA GLN A 147 10.40 -10.70 26.20
C GLN A 147 9.78 -10.60 24.80
N GLU A 148 8.46 -10.50 24.70
CA GLU A 148 7.74 -10.29 23.43
C GLU A 148 8.25 -9.04 22.71
N CYS A 149 8.39 -7.91 23.43
CA CYS A 149 8.91 -6.68 22.84
C CYS A 149 10.36 -6.80 22.35
N GLU A 150 11.21 -7.55 23.05
CA GLU A 150 12.60 -7.79 22.64
C GLU A 150 12.68 -8.68 21.39
N GLU A 151 11.83 -9.71 21.31
CA GLU A 151 11.70 -10.58 20.14
C GLU A 151 11.23 -9.79 18.91
N GLU A 152 10.11 -9.07 19.01
CA GLU A 152 9.58 -8.23 17.92
C GLU A 152 10.58 -7.16 17.48
N LEU A 153 11.30 -6.52 18.43
CA LEU A 153 12.36 -5.57 18.12
C LEU A 153 13.50 -6.24 17.31
N GLY A 154 13.83 -7.48 17.63
CA GLY A 154 14.79 -8.30 16.88
C GLY A 154 14.33 -8.56 15.44
N GLU A 155 13.05 -8.89 15.23
CA GLU A 155 12.45 -9.05 13.90
C GLU A 155 12.52 -7.75 13.09
N VAL A 156 12.06 -6.64 13.66
CA VAL A 156 12.05 -5.33 13.00
C VAL A 156 13.48 -4.90 12.59
N ARG A 157 14.48 -5.14 13.44
CA ARG A 157 15.90 -4.85 13.11
C ARG A 157 16.41 -5.68 11.94
N ARG A 158 16.02 -6.95 11.85
CA ARG A 158 16.34 -7.81 10.70
C ARG A 158 15.65 -7.32 9.42
N VAL A 159 14.37 -6.94 9.50
CA VAL A 159 13.61 -6.34 8.40
C VAL A 159 14.26 -5.04 7.90
N ILE A 160 14.68 -4.14 8.79
CA ILE A 160 15.41 -2.91 8.45
C ILE A 160 16.66 -3.19 7.63
N THR A 161 17.42 -4.23 8.00
CA THR A 161 18.64 -4.63 7.29
C THR A 161 18.33 -5.10 5.87
N ALA A 162 17.27 -5.90 5.70
CA ALA A 162 16.80 -6.33 4.40
C ALA A 162 16.29 -5.14 3.54
N LEU A 163 15.52 -4.22 4.12
CA LEU A 163 15.03 -3.00 3.45
C LEU A 163 16.19 -2.12 2.97
N LYS A 164 17.19 -1.85 3.82
CA LYS A 164 18.39 -1.09 3.44
C LYS A 164 19.12 -1.73 2.25
N THR A 165 19.27 -3.05 2.27
CA THR A 165 19.90 -3.81 1.17
C THR A 165 19.11 -3.66 -0.12
N ARG A 166 17.78 -3.77 -0.07
CA ARG A 166 16.89 -3.63 -1.23
C ARG A 166 16.92 -2.22 -1.80
N ILE A 167 16.95 -1.19 -0.97
CA ILE A 167 17.09 0.22 -1.38
C ILE A 167 18.41 0.42 -2.13
N THR A 168 19.52 -0.09 -1.61
CA THR A 168 20.83 0.02 -2.26
C THR A 168 20.83 -0.64 -3.64
N LYS A 169 20.24 -1.83 -3.77
CA LYS A 169 20.09 -2.51 -5.07
C LYS A 169 19.22 -1.69 -6.04
N ALA A 170 18.09 -1.15 -5.58
CA ALA A 170 17.20 -0.34 -6.39
C ALA A 170 17.85 0.96 -6.91
N ARG A 171 18.80 1.54 -6.16
CA ARG A 171 19.55 2.73 -6.62
C ARG A 171 20.55 2.40 -7.74
N LYS A 172 21.18 1.23 -7.71
CA LYS A 172 22.17 0.80 -8.71
C LYS A 172 21.56 0.37 -10.05
N THR A 173 20.26 0.07 -10.06
CA THR A 173 19.53 -0.41 -11.26
C THR A 173 18.91 0.76 -12.06
N LYS A 174 19.20 2.01 -11.66
CA LYS A 174 18.70 3.22 -12.29
C LYS A 174 19.79 3.83 -13.16
#